data_AF-A0A2T5J594-F1
#
_entry.id   AF-A0A2T5J594-F1
#
_cell.length_a   1.000
_cell.length_b   1.000
_cell.length_c   1.000
_cell.angle_alpha   90.00
_cell.angle_beta   90.00
_cell.angle_gamma   90.00
#
_symmetry.space_group_name_H-M   'P 1'
#
loop_
_entity.id
_entity.type
_entity.pdbx_description
1 polymer ?
#
loop_
_entity_poly.entity_id
_entity_poly.type
_entity_poly.pdbx_seq_one_letter_code
_entity_poly.pdbx_strand_id
1 'polypeptide(L)' 'MDIQSEKIELIKQLLETENWEVINKIKAVFKGVDYDFYDDLPEHVKEDIKAASDEIERGEVYDHEFVMREFKEKYGSKH' A
#
# COMPACT_ATOMS: atom_id res chain seq x y z
N MET A 1 -22.88 25.82 -10.31
CA MET A 1 -22.29 24.68 -9.57
C MET A 1 -21.08 25.18 -8.83
N ASP A 2 -21.06 24.97 -7.53
CA ASP A 2 -19.90 25.26 -6.69
C ASP A 2 -19.20 23.94 -6.38
N ILE A 3 -17.94 23.81 -6.78
CA ILE A 3 -17.18 22.56 -6.67
C ILE A 3 -16.99 22.13 -5.21
N GLN A 4 -17.01 23.07 -4.26
CA GLN A 4 -16.91 22.75 -2.83
C GLN A 4 -18.19 22.11 -2.32
N SER A 5 -19.34 22.64 -2.73
CA SER A 5 -20.65 22.07 -2.43
C SER A 5 -20.79 20.65 -2.98
N GLU A 6 -20.36 20.41 -4.22
CA GLU A 6 -20.38 19.07 -4.85
C GLU A 6 -19.50 18.05 -4.10
N LYS A 7 -18.31 18.46 -3.63
CA LYS A 7 -17.43 17.60 -2.83
C LYS A 7 -18.07 17.19 -1.50
N ILE A 8 -18.73 18.13 -0.83
CA ILE A 8 -19.42 17.87 0.44
C ILE A 8 -20.57 16.88 0.23
N GLU A 9 -21.31 17.02 -0.87
CA GLU A 9 -22.42 16.12 -1.20
C GLU A 9 -21.92 14.69 -1.49
N LEU A 10 -20.82 14.54 -2.24
CA LEU A 10 -20.16 13.25 -2.45
C LEU A 10 -19.71 12.58 -1.16
N ILE A 11 -19.13 13.34 -0.22
CA ILE A 11 -18.70 12.81 1.09
C ILE A 11 -19.90 12.31 1.90
N LYS A 12 -21.02 13.05 1.91
CA LYS A 12 -22.24 12.61 2.61
C LYS A 12 -22.75 11.29 2.04
N GLN A 13 -22.85 11.17 0.72
CA GLN A 13 -23.29 9.94 0.06
C GLN A 13 -22.35 8.76 0.37
N LEU A 14 -21.03 9.01 0.42
CA LEU A 14 -20.05 7.99 0.79
C LEU A 14 -20.20 7.51 2.24
N LEU A 15 -20.46 8.42 3.19
CA LEU A 15 -20.66 8.07 4.60
C LEU A 15 -21.93 7.27 4.84
N GLU A 16 -22.97 7.48 4.02
CA GLU A 16 -24.25 6.78 4.10
C GLU A 16 -24.26 5.45 3.32
N THR A 17 -23.25 5.20 2.48
CA THR A 17 -23.18 3.99 1.63
C THR A 17 -22.62 2.80 2.41
N GLU A 18 -23.43 1.76 2.60
CA GLU A 18 -22.99 0.49 3.20
C GLU A 18 -22.56 -0.56 2.17
N ASN A 19 -22.85 -0.34 0.89
CA ASN A 19 -22.53 -1.29 -0.18
C ASN A 19 -21.03 -1.24 -0.55
N TRP A 20 -20.30 -2.29 -0.18
CA TRP A 20 -18.88 -2.45 -0.47
C TRP A 20 -18.51 -2.43 -1.96
N GLU A 21 -19.40 -2.89 -2.84
CA GLU A 21 -19.15 -2.86 -4.28
C GLU A 21 -19.11 -1.41 -4.80
N VAL A 22 -19.99 -0.55 -4.29
CA VAL A 22 -20.03 0.88 -4.64
C VAL A 22 -18.78 1.60 -4.14
N ILE A 23 -18.40 1.35 -2.88
CA ILE A 23 -17.16 1.91 -2.30
C ILE A 23 -15.93 1.51 -3.12
N ASN A 24 -15.83 0.23 -3.52
CA ASN A 24 -14.69 -0.28 -4.28
C ASN A 24 -14.61 0.32 -5.68
N LYS A 25 -15.75 0.54 -6.36
CA LYS A 25 -15.78 1.23 -7.65
C LYS A 25 -15.32 2.68 -7.54
N ILE A 26 -15.75 3.39 -6.50
CA ILE A 26 -15.31 4.78 -6.24
C ILE A 26 -13.80 4.83 -5.94
N LYS A 27 -13.28 3.89 -5.14
CA LYS A 27 -11.83 3.76 -4.93
C LYS A 27 -11.07 3.52 -6.23
N ALA A 28 -11.59 2.70 -7.13
CA ALA A 28 -10.96 2.45 -8.43
C ALA A 28 -10.93 3.71 -9.31
N VAL A 29 -11.97 4.56 -9.26
CA VAL A 29 -11.97 5.86 -9.95
C VAL A 29 -10.85 6.75 -9.40
N PHE A 30 -10.67 6.85 -8.09
CA PHE A 30 -9.58 7.64 -7.50
C PHE A 30 -8.18 7.06 -7.78
N LYS A 31 -8.05 5.74 -7.88
CA LYS A 31 -6.80 5.07 -8.26
C LYS A 31 -6.43 5.23 -9.74
N GLY A 32 -7.42 5.42 -10.61
CA GLY A 32 -7.22 5.60 -12.06
C GLY A 32 -6.82 7.02 -12.47
N VAL A 33 -6.80 7.96 -11.53
CA VAL A 33 -6.31 9.33 -11.73
C VAL A 33 -4.92 9.35 -11.14
N ASP A 34 -3.86 9.30 -11.98
CA ASP A 34 -2.42 9.36 -11.65
C ASP A 34 -2.13 9.98 -10.28
N TYR A 35 -2.27 9.16 -9.25
CA TYR A 35 -2.01 9.54 -7.87
C TYR A 35 -0.78 8.75 -7.48
N ASP A 36 0.34 9.46 -7.50
CA ASP A 36 1.59 8.95 -6.98
C ASP A 36 1.45 8.86 -5.46
N PHE A 37 0.90 7.74 -5.00
CA PHE A 37 0.66 7.49 -3.59
C PHE A 37 1.96 7.51 -2.77
N TYR A 38 3.11 7.49 -3.44
CA TYR A 38 4.42 7.67 -2.83
C TYR A 38 4.49 8.92 -1.97
N ASP A 39 3.95 10.05 -2.44
CA ASP A 39 4.01 11.31 -1.69
C ASP A 39 3.21 11.29 -0.38
N ASP A 40 2.17 10.47 -0.32
CA ASP A 40 1.28 10.34 0.84
C ASP A 40 1.69 9.20 1.80
N LEU A 41 2.80 8.51 1.51
CA LEU A 41 3.40 7.56 2.44
C LEU A 41 4.01 8.29 3.65
N PRO A 42 3.86 7.75 4.87
CA PRO A 42 4.62 8.22 6.02
C PRO A 42 6.14 8.17 5.77
N GLU A 43 6.88 9.11 6.34
CA GLU A 43 8.34 9.24 6.08
C GLU A 43 9.11 7.94 6.34
N HIS A 44 8.81 7.23 7.44
CA HIS A 44 9.45 5.95 7.76
C HIS A 44 9.27 4.90 6.65
N VAL A 45 8.11 4.88 5.97
CA VAL A 45 7.85 3.94 4.88
C VAL A 45 8.66 4.32 3.64
N LYS A 46 8.83 5.62 3.37
CA LYS A 46 9.70 6.11 2.28
C LYS A 46 11.16 5.74 2.54
N GLU A 47 11.61 5.89 3.79
CA GLU A 47 12.96 5.49 4.23
C GLU A 47 13.19 3.98 4.05
N ASP A 48 12.23 3.14 4.46
CA ASP A 48 12.30 1.68 4.29
C ASP A 48 12.36 1.28 2.80
N ILE A 49 11.55 1.90 1.94
CA ILE A 49 11.57 1.67 0.48
C ILE A 49 12.92 2.05 -0.12
N LYS A 50 13.49 3.19 0.30
CA LYS A 50 14.80 3.64 -0.15
C LYS A 50 15.90 2.66 0.28
N ALA A 51 15.89 2.24 1.55
CA ALA A 51 16.86 1.27 2.06
C ALA A 51 16.82 -0.06 1.30
N ALA A 52 15.61 -0.60 1.08
CA ALA A 52 15.40 -1.82 0.31
C ALA A 52 15.89 -1.68 -1.15
N SER A 53 15.69 -0.51 -1.77
CA SER A 53 16.19 -0.22 -3.12
C SER A 53 17.72 -0.21 -3.15
N ASP A 54 18.36 0.45 -2.18
CA ASP A 54 19.81 0.48 -2.07
C ASP A 54 20.39 -0.93 -1.79
N GLU A 55 19.70 -1.77 -1.01
CA GLU A 55 20.07 -3.18 -0.78
C GLU A 55 20.00 -4.02 -2.07
N ILE A 56 18.96 -3.82 -2.88
CA ILE A 56 18.83 -4.45 -4.21
C ILE A 56 19.99 -4.05 -5.12
N GLU A 57 20.35 -2.76 -5.18
CA GLU A 57 21.47 -2.28 -5.99
C GLU A 57 22.81 -2.85 -5.52
N ARG A 58 22.99 -3.05 -4.22
CA ARG A 58 24.18 -3.71 -3.65
C ARG A 58 24.18 -5.23 -3.80
N GLY A 59 23.09 -5.83 -4.31
CA GLY A 59 22.95 -7.27 -4.43
C GLY A 59 22.73 -7.97 -3.08
N GLU A 60 22.34 -7.23 -2.05
CA GLU A 60 22.03 -7.71 -0.68
C GLU A 60 20.63 -8.33 -0.61
N VAL A 61 20.23 -9.05 -1.66
CA VAL A 61 18.92 -9.68 -1.79
C VAL A 61 19.05 -11.19 -1.66
N TYR A 62 18.06 -11.78 -1.00
CA TYR A 62 17.95 -13.22 -0.89
C TYR A 62 16.64 -13.67 -1.51
N ASP A 63 16.69 -14.80 -2.21
CA ASP A 63 15.49 -15.44 -2.71
C ASP A 63 14.59 -15.86 -1.53
N HIS A 64 13.28 -15.70 -1.69
CA HIS A 64 12.32 -16.01 -0.64
C HIS A 64 12.40 -17.49 -0.20
N GLU A 65 12.58 -18.43 -1.13
CA GLU A 65 12.74 -19.85 -0.79
C GLU A 65 14.02 -20.10 0.02
N PHE A 66 15.09 -19.38 -0.31
CA PHE A 66 16.35 -19.43 0.44
C PHE A 66 16.15 -18.92 1.88
N VAL A 67 15.53 -17.74 2.05
CA VAL A 67 15.26 -17.15 3.38
C VAL A 67 14.40 -18.07 4.23
N MET A 68 13.34 -18.63 3.66
CA MET A 68 12.40 -19.52 4.38
C MET A 68 13.05 -20.83 4.78
N ARG A 69 13.95 -21.38 3.95
CA ARG A 69 14.75 -22.57 4.29
C ARG A 69 15.67 -22.27 5.48
N GLU A 70 16.48 -21.21 5.40
CA GLU A 70 17.39 -20.81 6.47
C GLU A 70 16.65 -20.54 7.79
N PHE A 71 15.49 -19.86 7.71
CA PHE A 71 14.66 -19.60 8.88
C PHE A 71 14.15 -20.90 9.52
N LYS A 72 13.68 -21.85 8.70
CA LYS A 72 13.21 -23.16 9.18
C LYS A 72 14.35 -24.00 9.76
N GLU A 73 15.53 -23.96 9.18
CA GLU A 73 16.69 -24.70 9.70
C GLU A 73 17.17 -24.11 11.04
N LYS A 74 17.23 -22.78 11.14
CA LYS A 74 17.72 -22.07 12.32
C LYS A 74 16.74 -22.05 13.51
N TYR A 75 15.43 -21.99 13.23
CA TYR A 75 14.40 -21.82 14.28
C TYR A 75 13.35 -22.95 14.32
N GLY A 76 13.27 -23.79 13.28
CA GLY A 76 12.37 -24.94 13.22
C GLY A 76 12.89 -26.20 13.94
N SER A 77 14.13 -26.18 14.44
CA SER A 77 14.70 -27.23 15.29
C SER A 77 14.29 -27.03 16.76
N LYS A 78 12.99 -27.04 17.03
CA LYS A 78 12.41 -27.27 18.38
C LYS A 78 11.08 -28.00 18.22
N HIS A 79 11.17 -29.31 17.99
CA HIS A 79 10.27 -30.32 18.55
C HIS A 79 10.90 -31.70 18.42
#